data_AF-A0A1Y2UCJ2-F1
#
_entry.id   AF-A0A1Y2UCJ2-F1
#
_cell.length_a   1.000
_cell.length_b   1.000
_cell.length_c   1.000
_cell.angle_alpha   90.00
_cell.angle_beta   90.00
_cell.angle_gamma   90.00
#
_symmetry.space_group_name_H-M   'P 1'
#
loop_
_entity.id
_entity.type
_entity.pdbx_description
1 polymer ?
#
loop_
_entity_poly.entity_id
_entity_poly.type
_entity_poly.pdbx_seq_one_letter_code
_entity_poly.pdbx_strand_id
1 'polypeptide(L)'
;MHCDMGFLRRRRIYYLVPFIFALVLLSPPLWPSVRQFGDRVRQTLPFAYQWKVQQDFVPTQNELDCLYGRTPRSSSVKDGELDPIPNHVHFIYGLSNPYNKPSAGTFDFLCYLAIRSAIVGMKAEKISLHYTYLADPPSPEPNASPLSNPWIRHLKDDIELVYHSPEETAALKSSPDATWQAAHVSDILRLKLLQEQGGIYMDMDAFGFRPFTNLLKSSKDIILGHEGGNRGGLCNAIMVARKNSSFIARWLREYDGADLSKEWNYHSVVLPKEMELQHPDEVCTLPPNAFFWPTWTWNHIEFMHEQLSSDEARKWAAEIDRNGGSLYEDQLAYHAWSQMAWERHLSKLTPEVVRTRDTRFNILVRDFLQDDLGR
;
A
#
# COMPACT_ATOMS: atom_id res chain seq x y z
N MET A 1 -29.74 45.19 49.30
CA MET A 1 -29.28 44.95 47.92
C MET A 1 -28.00 44.13 47.97
N HIS A 2 -28.11 42.81 47.80
CA HIS A 2 -26.96 41.93 47.57
C HIS A 2 -27.11 41.37 46.16
N CYS A 3 -26.29 41.90 45.26
CA CYS A 3 -26.21 41.48 43.87
C CYS A 3 -25.33 40.23 43.84
N ASP A 4 -25.93 39.07 43.63
CA ASP A 4 -25.27 37.78 43.73
C ASP A 4 -24.36 37.55 42.50
N MET A 5 -23.05 37.64 42.72
CA MET A 5 -21.99 37.56 41.70
C MET A 5 -21.86 36.16 41.02
N GLY A 6 -22.69 35.18 41.41
CA GLY A 6 -22.65 33.82 40.85
C GLY A 6 -23.11 33.71 39.38
N PHE A 7 -23.99 34.62 38.92
CA PHE A 7 -24.59 34.51 37.58
C PHE A 7 -23.63 34.97 36.46
N LEU A 8 -22.73 35.92 36.76
CA LEU A 8 -21.74 36.43 35.79
C LEU A 8 -20.57 35.46 35.55
N ARG A 9 -20.28 34.56 36.50
CA ARG A 9 -19.18 33.58 36.37
C ARG A 9 -19.58 32.37 35.52
N ARG A 10 -20.86 31.94 35.57
CA ARG A 10 -21.38 30.85 34.71
C ARG A 10 -21.51 31.25 33.24
N ARG A 11 -21.89 32.50 32.93
CA ARG A 11 -21.98 32.98 31.53
C ARG A 11 -20.63 33.02 30.81
N ARG A 12 -19.52 33.33 31.49
CA ARG A 12 -18.18 33.36 30.86
C ARG A 12 -17.67 31.99 30.41
N ILE A 13 -18.08 30.91 31.08
CA ILE A 13 -17.67 29.54 30.72
C ILE A 13 -18.37 29.07 29.43
N TYR A 14 -19.63 29.45 29.22
CA TYR A 14 -20.38 29.11 27.99
C TYR A 14 -19.84 29.79 26.73
N TYR A 15 -19.17 30.94 26.84
CA TYR A 15 -18.49 31.58 25.70
C TYR A 15 -17.05 31.09 25.49
N LEU A 16 -16.43 30.49 26.52
CA LEU A 16 -15.10 29.89 26.41
C LEU A 16 -15.14 28.56 25.66
N VAL A 17 -16.18 27.75 25.83
CA VAL A 17 -16.32 26.46 25.13
C VAL A 17 -16.32 26.62 23.59
N PRO A 18 -17.17 27.45 22.96
CA PRO A 18 -17.14 27.63 21.51
C PRO A 18 -15.88 28.36 21.02
N PHE A 19 -15.27 29.22 21.86
CA PHE A 19 -14.01 29.89 21.51
C PHE A 19 -12.82 28.94 21.55
N ILE A 20 -12.77 28.02 22.52
CA ILE A 20 -11.79 26.92 22.59
C ILE A 20 -12.04 25.94 21.44
N PHE A 21 -13.30 25.62 21.13
CA PHE A 21 -13.63 24.77 19.98
C PHE A 21 -13.21 25.43 18.65
N ALA A 22 -13.42 26.74 18.50
CA ALA A 22 -12.94 27.51 17.35
C ALA A 22 -11.41 27.58 17.31
N LEU A 23 -10.72 27.78 18.43
CA LEU A 23 -9.26 27.75 18.52
C LEU A 23 -8.69 26.36 18.17
N VAL A 24 -9.35 25.29 18.61
CA VAL A 24 -9.00 23.90 18.29
C VAL A 24 -9.19 23.64 16.80
N LEU A 25 -10.33 24.05 16.24
CA LEU A 25 -10.65 23.94 14.81
C LEU A 25 -9.84 24.88 13.91
N LEU A 26 -9.24 25.94 14.44
CA LEU A 26 -8.39 26.88 13.70
C LEU A 26 -6.90 26.61 13.93
N SER A 27 -6.54 25.68 14.81
CA SER A 27 -5.15 25.30 15.04
C SER A 27 -4.67 24.32 13.95
N PRO A 28 -3.68 24.70 13.13
CA PRO A 28 -3.14 23.83 12.08
C PRO A 28 -2.66 22.45 12.56
N PRO A 29 -2.05 22.27 13.75
CA PRO A 29 -1.61 20.94 14.18
C PRO A 29 -2.75 20.00 14.59
N LEU A 30 -3.96 20.50 14.88
CA LEU A 30 -5.12 19.65 15.19
C LEU A 30 -5.93 19.27 13.95
N TRP A 31 -5.70 19.93 12.80
CA TRP A 31 -6.40 19.63 11.54
C TRP A 31 -6.26 18.19 11.05
N PRO A 32 -5.10 17.53 11.11
CA PRO A 32 -4.99 16.13 10.68
C PRO A 32 -5.84 15.20 11.56
N SER A 33 -5.77 15.35 12.89
CA SER A 33 -6.57 14.55 13.82
C SER A 33 -8.08 14.81 13.69
N VAL A 34 -8.49 16.07 13.44
CA VAL A 34 -9.90 16.41 13.16
C VAL A 34 -10.37 15.84 11.83
N ARG A 35 -9.54 15.89 10.76
CA ARG A 35 -9.84 15.27 9.46
C ARG A 35 -9.99 13.76 9.58
N GLN A 36 -9.08 13.08 10.29
CA GLN A 36 -9.18 11.64 10.53
C GLN A 36 -10.38 11.27 11.39
N PHE A 37 -10.74 12.09 12.38
CA PHE A 37 -11.97 11.88 13.14
C PHE A 37 -13.21 12.04 12.26
N GLY A 38 -13.27 13.09 11.44
CA GLY A 38 -14.36 13.31 10.48
C GLY A 38 -14.48 12.18 9.46
N ASP A 39 -13.35 11.70 8.94
CA ASP A 39 -13.31 10.57 8.01
C ASP A 39 -13.74 9.25 8.67
N ARG A 40 -13.28 8.99 9.90
CA ARG A 40 -13.75 7.85 10.70
C ARG A 40 -15.25 7.89 10.93
N VAL A 41 -15.80 9.05 11.31
CA VAL A 41 -17.26 9.21 11.45
C VAL A 41 -17.94 8.94 10.11
N ARG A 42 -17.45 9.54 9.01
CA ARG A 42 -18.01 9.32 7.66
C ARG A 42 -18.04 7.85 7.27
N GLN A 43 -16.99 7.08 7.56
CA GLN A 43 -16.90 5.65 7.21
C GLN A 43 -17.72 4.74 8.11
N THR A 44 -17.95 5.11 9.37
CA THR A 44 -18.62 4.28 10.38
C THR A 44 -20.13 4.50 10.47
N LEU A 45 -20.66 5.51 9.76
CA LEU A 45 -22.10 5.76 9.71
C LEU A 45 -22.83 4.64 8.93
N PRO A 46 -24.07 4.27 9.33
CA PRO A 46 -24.84 3.21 8.67
C PRO A 46 -25.09 3.42 7.17
N PHE A 47 -25.07 4.67 6.70
CA PHE A 47 -25.27 5.04 5.28
C PHE A 47 -23.96 5.12 4.50
N ALA A 48 -22.82 4.90 5.13
CA ALA A 48 -21.54 4.83 4.44
C ALA A 48 -21.52 3.58 3.55
N TYR A 49 -21.04 3.70 2.31
CA TYR A 49 -20.85 2.56 1.40
C TYR A 49 -19.77 1.56 1.91
N GLN A 50 -19.12 1.88 3.03
CA GLN A 50 -18.01 1.15 3.63
C GLN A 50 -18.34 -0.29 3.99
N TRP A 51 -19.58 -0.58 4.41
CA TRP A 51 -20.02 -1.94 4.73
C TRP A 51 -19.91 -2.89 3.54
N LYS A 52 -20.04 -2.38 2.30
CA LYS A 52 -19.84 -3.19 1.09
C LYS A 52 -18.38 -3.58 0.90
N VAL A 53 -17.44 -2.72 1.28
CA VAL A 53 -16.00 -3.05 1.24
C VAL A 53 -15.67 -4.11 2.30
N GLN A 54 -16.29 -4.01 3.48
CA GLN A 54 -16.10 -4.94 4.60
C GLN A 54 -16.93 -6.23 4.51
N GLN A 55 -17.85 -6.33 3.56
CA GLN A 55 -18.76 -7.47 3.50
C GLN A 55 -17.99 -8.79 3.33
N ASP A 56 -18.53 -9.85 3.93
CA ASP A 56 -18.00 -11.20 3.75
C ASP A 56 -18.05 -11.60 2.28
N PHE A 57 -17.09 -12.43 1.89
CA PHE A 57 -17.00 -12.95 0.54
C PHE A 57 -16.58 -14.42 0.57
N VAL A 58 -17.00 -15.15 -0.46
CA VAL A 58 -16.47 -16.46 -0.79
C VAL A 58 -15.68 -16.30 -2.08
N PRO A 59 -14.42 -16.76 -2.15
CA PRO A 59 -13.68 -16.82 -3.41
C PRO A 59 -14.45 -17.60 -4.47
N THR A 60 -14.53 -17.05 -5.68
CA THR A 60 -15.09 -17.75 -6.85
C THR A 60 -14.10 -18.79 -7.36
N GLN A 61 -14.58 -19.75 -8.15
CA GLN A 61 -13.69 -20.75 -8.74
C GLN A 61 -12.62 -20.10 -9.63
N ASN A 62 -12.96 -19.05 -10.40
CA ASN A 62 -12.00 -18.33 -11.23
C ASN A 62 -10.91 -17.64 -10.39
N GLU A 63 -11.29 -17.05 -9.26
CA GLU A 63 -10.35 -16.43 -8.31
C GLU A 63 -9.39 -17.47 -7.69
N LEU A 64 -9.91 -18.64 -7.32
CA LEU A 64 -9.10 -19.75 -6.79
C LEU A 64 -8.21 -20.36 -7.88
N ASP A 65 -8.72 -20.53 -9.09
CA ASP A 65 -7.96 -21.03 -10.22
C ASP A 65 -6.83 -20.06 -10.57
N CYS A 66 -7.08 -18.75 -10.46
CA CYS A 66 -6.04 -17.74 -10.57
C CYS A 66 -4.98 -17.88 -9.47
N LEU A 67 -5.41 -17.90 -8.21
CA LEU A 67 -4.54 -17.97 -7.02
C LEU A 67 -3.62 -19.20 -7.04
N TYR A 68 -4.14 -20.35 -7.47
CA TYR A 68 -3.41 -21.61 -7.50
C TYR A 68 -2.78 -21.94 -8.86
N GLY A 69 -2.81 -21.02 -9.83
CA GLY A 69 -2.21 -21.23 -11.15
C GLY A 69 -2.87 -22.33 -11.98
N ARG A 70 -4.18 -22.53 -11.81
CA ARG A 70 -5.03 -23.51 -12.50
C ARG A 70 -5.84 -22.91 -13.64
N THR A 71 -5.66 -21.63 -13.95
CA THR A 71 -6.37 -20.95 -15.03
C THR A 71 -6.13 -21.69 -16.37
N PRO A 72 -7.20 -22.09 -17.09
CA PRO A 72 -7.07 -22.73 -18.39
C PRO A 72 -6.25 -21.88 -19.36
N ARG A 73 -5.39 -22.52 -20.15
CA ARG A 73 -4.72 -21.83 -21.26
C ARG A 73 -5.74 -21.54 -22.36
N SER A 74 -5.68 -20.35 -22.93
CA SER A 74 -6.46 -20.05 -24.14
C SER A 74 -6.07 -21.04 -25.25
N SER A 75 -7.05 -21.57 -25.96
CA SER A 75 -6.85 -22.50 -27.09
C SER A 75 -6.06 -21.89 -28.26
N SER A 76 -5.85 -20.57 -28.25
CA SER A 76 -5.04 -19.84 -29.23
C SER A 76 -3.53 -19.82 -28.93
N VAL A 77 -3.10 -20.21 -27.72
CA VAL A 77 -1.69 -20.19 -27.32
C VAL A 77 -1.17 -21.62 -27.23
N LYS A 78 -0.16 -21.96 -28.04
CA LYS A 78 0.42 -23.32 -28.03
C LYS A 78 1.19 -23.56 -26.73
N ASP A 79 1.15 -24.80 -26.24
CA ASP A 79 1.94 -25.20 -25.08
C ASP A 79 3.44 -24.98 -25.32
N GLY A 80 4.07 -24.18 -24.45
CA GLY A 80 5.52 -23.90 -24.47
C GLY A 80 5.94 -22.52 -24.97
N GLU A 81 5.00 -21.63 -25.31
CA GLU A 81 5.32 -20.33 -25.95
C GLU A 81 5.33 -19.11 -24.99
N LEU A 82 4.86 -19.26 -23.74
CA LEU A 82 4.85 -18.17 -22.75
C LEU A 82 5.94 -18.38 -21.69
N ASP A 83 6.98 -17.54 -21.73
CA ASP A 83 7.99 -17.47 -20.67
C ASP A 83 7.32 -17.12 -19.34
N PRO A 84 7.64 -17.80 -18.22
CA PRO A 84 7.11 -17.46 -16.90
C PRO A 84 7.29 -15.99 -16.53
N ILE A 85 6.41 -15.46 -15.67
CA ILE A 85 6.58 -14.12 -15.14
C ILE A 85 7.85 -14.13 -14.26
N PRO A 86 8.80 -13.19 -14.43
CA PRO A 86 10.01 -13.14 -13.62
C PRO A 86 9.71 -12.99 -12.13
N ASN A 87 10.49 -13.65 -11.25
CA ASN A 87 10.40 -13.42 -9.80
C ASN A 87 11.20 -12.17 -9.38
N HIS A 88 10.96 -11.05 -10.06
CA HIS A 88 11.61 -9.77 -9.84
C HIS A 88 10.62 -8.82 -9.17
N VAL A 89 10.97 -8.27 -8.01
CA VAL A 89 10.12 -7.35 -7.26
C VAL A 89 10.59 -5.91 -7.48
N HIS A 90 9.66 -5.04 -7.86
CA HIS A 90 9.88 -3.62 -8.08
C HIS A 90 9.18 -2.80 -6.98
N PHE A 91 9.94 -1.93 -6.34
CA PHE A 91 9.42 -0.90 -5.44
C PHE A 91 9.73 0.48 -6.02
N ILE A 92 8.88 1.47 -5.74
CA ILE A 92 9.11 2.87 -6.10
C ILE A 92 9.09 3.71 -4.82
N TYR A 93 10.05 4.61 -4.67
CA TYR A 93 10.08 5.57 -3.55
C TYR A 93 10.71 6.90 -3.93
N GLY A 94 10.38 7.95 -3.18
CA GLY A 94 11.14 9.19 -3.22
C GLY A 94 11.01 9.94 -4.54
N LEU A 95 9.81 9.98 -5.14
CA LEU A 95 9.50 10.77 -6.34
C LEU A 95 9.24 12.26 -6.04
N SER A 96 9.26 12.65 -4.77
CA SER A 96 9.15 14.03 -4.29
C SER A 96 10.26 14.29 -3.30
N ASN A 97 10.90 15.46 -3.38
CA ASN A 97 12.03 15.78 -2.52
C ASN A 97 11.55 16.13 -1.09
N PRO A 98 11.88 15.34 -0.06
CA PRO A 98 11.50 15.63 1.32
C PRO A 98 12.18 16.88 1.90
N TYR A 99 13.31 17.34 1.35
CA TYR A 99 13.97 18.58 1.76
C TYR A 99 13.06 19.80 1.53
N ASN A 100 12.42 19.86 0.37
CA ASN A 100 11.49 20.97 0.01
C ASN A 100 10.06 20.70 0.47
N LYS A 101 9.67 19.43 0.58
CA LYS A 101 8.32 19.01 0.97
C LYS A 101 8.41 17.93 2.07
N PRO A 102 8.58 18.32 3.35
CA PRO A 102 8.74 17.37 4.45
C PRO A 102 7.60 16.34 4.58
N SER A 103 6.40 16.67 4.11
CA SER A 103 5.26 15.74 4.08
C SER A 103 5.41 14.58 3.09
N ALA A 104 6.43 14.58 2.22
CA ALA A 104 6.74 13.44 1.36
C ALA A 104 7.35 12.26 2.14
N GLY A 105 7.93 12.51 3.33
CA GLY A 105 8.58 11.49 4.15
C GLY A 105 9.98 11.09 3.65
N THR A 106 10.73 10.41 4.52
CA THR A 106 12.01 9.76 4.19
C THR A 106 11.83 8.25 4.18
N PHE A 107 12.72 7.54 3.49
CA PHE A 107 12.72 6.08 3.51
C PHE A 107 12.98 5.61 4.94
N ASP A 108 12.00 4.98 5.56
CA ASP A 108 11.97 4.73 6.99
C ASP A 108 11.94 3.24 7.32
N PHE A 109 11.67 2.93 8.60
CA PHE A 109 11.61 1.57 9.09
C PHE A 109 10.45 0.76 8.47
N LEU A 110 9.32 1.38 8.15
CA LEU A 110 8.22 0.70 7.46
C LEU A 110 8.65 0.29 6.05
N CYS A 111 9.30 1.20 5.32
CA CYS A 111 9.85 0.94 3.99
C CYS A 111 10.87 -0.21 4.01
N TYR A 112 11.73 -0.23 5.05
CA TYR A 112 12.66 -1.33 5.29
C TYR A 112 11.94 -2.68 5.44
N LEU A 113 10.90 -2.74 6.28
CA LEU A 113 10.13 -3.97 6.49
C LEU A 113 9.44 -4.46 5.21
N ALA A 114 8.95 -3.53 4.37
CA ALA A 114 8.32 -3.88 3.09
C ALA A 114 9.33 -4.58 2.16
N ILE A 115 10.54 -4.03 2.00
CA ILE A 115 11.60 -4.68 1.21
C ILE A 115 12.03 -6.01 1.84
N ARG A 116 12.18 -6.07 3.17
CA ARG A 116 12.52 -7.32 3.87
C ARG A 116 11.47 -8.40 3.67
N SER A 117 10.19 -8.05 3.56
CA SER A 117 9.13 -9.02 3.25
C SER A 117 9.32 -9.67 1.87
N ALA A 118 9.80 -8.91 0.88
CA ALA A 118 10.12 -9.45 -0.44
C ALA A 118 11.34 -10.39 -0.39
N ILE A 119 12.34 -10.08 0.44
CA ILE A 119 13.52 -10.93 0.65
C ILE A 119 13.14 -12.25 1.34
N VAL A 120 12.47 -12.15 2.49
CA VAL A 120 12.26 -13.29 3.41
C VAL A 120 11.00 -14.06 3.04
N GLY A 121 9.87 -13.37 2.92
CA GLY A 121 8.57 -13.98 2.67
C GLY A 121 8.41 -14.43 1.23
N MET A 122 8.61 -13.51 0.28
CA MET A 122 8.44 -13.83 -1.15
C MET A 122 9.60 -14.61 -1.75
N LYS A 123 10.79 -14.53 -1.15
CA LYS A 123 12.03 -15.08 -1.71
C LYS A 123 12.25 -14.60 -3.13
N ALA A 124 12.16 -13.29 -3.32
CA ALA A 124 12.38 -12.64 -4.61
C ALA A 124 13.78 -12.98 -5.14
N GLU A 125 13.89 -13.26 -6.44
CA GLU A 125 15.20 -13.53 -7.08
C GLU A 125 15.97 -12.23 -7.30
N LYS A 126 15.24 -11.13 -7.51
CA LYS A 126 15.78 -9.80 -7.70
C LYS A 126 14.84 -8.77 -7.10
N ILE A 127 15.38 -7.74 -6.46
CA ILE A 127 14.61 -6.62 -5.93
C ILE A 127 15.20 -5.32 -6.47
N SER A 128 14.38 -4.53 -7.14
CA SER A 128 14.75 -3.21 -7.67
C SER A 128 14.01 -2.12 -6.90
N LEU A 129 14.77 -1.21 -6.27
CA LEU A 129 14.23 0.00 -5.66
C LEU A 129 14.45 1.18 -6.61
N HIS A 130 13.36 1.61 -7.25
CA HIS A 130 13.33 2.75 -8.16
C HIS A 130 13.15 4.06 -7.37
N TYR A 131 14.05 5.02 -7.55
CA TYR A 131 14.04 6.23 -6.70
C TYR A 131 14.57 7.51 -7.38
N THR A 132 14.21 8.67 -6.80
CA THR A 132 14.84 9.96 -7.11
C THR A 132 15.54 10.57 -5.88
N TYR A 133 14.92 10.47 -4.70
CA TYR A 133 15.43 11.01 -3.44
C TYR A 133 15.39 9.96 -2.32
N LEU A 134 16.56 9.54 -1.81
CA LEU A 134 16.67 8.57 -0.70
C LEU A 134 17.54 9.02 0.47
N ALA A 135 18.27 10.13 0.33
CA ALA A 135 19.18 10.59 1.37
C ALA A 135 18.44 10.93 2.68
N ASP A 136 19.06 10.55 3.81
CA ASP A 136 18.61 10.91 5.15
C ASP A 136 19.84 11.33 5.99
N PRO A 137 19.94 12.60 6.45
CA PRO A 137 18.96 13.68 6.31
C PRO A 137 18.67 14.06 4.86
N PRO A 138 17.45 14.55 4.54
CA PRO A 138 17.07 14.98 3.19
C PRO A 138 18.06 15.97 2.56
N SER A 139 18.35 15.78 1.27
CA SER A 139 19.21 16.67 0.47
C SER A 139 18.39 17.44 -0.57
N PRO A 140 18.74 18.71 -0.87
CA PRO A 140 18.19 19.40 -2.03
C PRO A 140 18.61 18.75 -3.36
N GLU A 141 19.75 18.06 -3.40
CA GLU A 141 20.27 17.42 -4.61
C GLU A 141 19.60 16.04 -4.86
N PRO A 142 19.04 15.81 -6.06
CA PRO A 142 18.58 14.47 -6.44
C PRO A 142 19.77 13.50 -6.49
N ASN A 143 19.52 12.22 -6.22
CA ASN A 143 20.56 11.18 -6.16
C ASN A 143 21.70 11.43 -5.15
N ALA A 144 21.52 12.33 -4.18
CA ALA A 144 22.43 12.39 -3.03
C ALA A 144 22.52 10.99 -2.38
N SER A 145 23.72 10.63 -1.90
CA SER A 145 24.06 9.24 -1.55
C SER A 145 22.93 8.51 -0.80
N PRO A 146 22.28 7.50 -1.41
CA PRO A 146 21.22 6.73 -0.75
C PRO A 146 21.71 6.02 0.52
N LEU A 147 23.01 5.71 0.57
CA LEU A 147 23.66 5.08 1.71
C LEU A 147 23.84 6.02 2.92
N SER A 148 23.49 7.30 2.80
CA SER A 148 23.33 8.15 4.01
C SER A 148 22.18 7.65 4.89
N ASN A 149 21.13 7.10 4.26
CA ASN A 149 20.01 6.51 4.97
C ASN A 149 20.40 5.18 5.64
N PRO A 150 20.23 5.03 6.97
CA PRO A 150 20.62 3.82 7.68
C PRO A 150 19.88 2.58 7.20
N TRP A 151 18.60 2.69 6.87
CA TRP A 151 17.78 1.56 6.41
C TRP A 151 18.20 1.06 5.03
N ILE A 152 18.54 1.98 4.12
CA ILE A 152 19.09 1.60 2.81
C ILE A 152 20.45 0.92 2.96
N ARG A 153 21.30 1.35 3.91
CA ARG A 153 22.57 0.67 4.19
C ARG A 153 22.39 -0.78 4.62
N HIS A 154 21.34 -1.10 5.37
CA HIS A 154 21.03 -2.49 5.77
C HIS A 154 20.57 -3.36 4.59
N LEU A 155 20.08 -2.75 3.50
CA LEU A 155 19.52 -3.45 2.34
C LEU A 155 20.46 -3.47 1.13
N LYS A 156 21.55 -2.69 1.16
CA LYS A 156 22.38 -2.38 -0.02
C LYS A 156 22.91 -3.60 -0.79
N ASP A 157 23.11 -4.73 -0.10
CA ASP A 157 23.67 -5.94 -0.68
C ASP A 157 22.57 -6.90 -1.19
N ASP A 158 21.31 -6.64 -0.84
CA ASP A 158 20.13 -7.44 -1.20
C ASP A 158 19.28 -6.81 -2.32
N ILE A 159 19.49 -5.53 -2.66
CA ILE A 159 18.68 -4.78 -3.63
C ILE A 159 19.50 -4.06 -4.70
N GLU A 160 18.91 -3.87 -5.87
CA GLU A 160 19.40 -2.97 -6.91
C GLU A 160 18.76 -1.58 -6.75
N LEU A 161 19.59 -0.55 -6.59
CA LEU A 161 19.17 0.84 -6.57
C LEU A 161 19.10 1.39 -8.00
N VAL A 162 17.90 1.76 -8.46
CA VAL A 162 17.66 2.28 -9.82
C VAL A 162 17.24 3.74 -9.74
N TYR A 163 18.15 4.65 -10.07
CA TYR A 163 17.89 6.08 -10.06
C TYR A 163 17.05 6.51 -11.27
N HIS A 164 16.04 7.35 -11.01
CA HIS A 164 15.26 8.08 -12.01
C HIS A 164 15.40 9.57 -11.74
N SER A 165 15.79 10.34 -12.74
CA SER A 165 16.03 11.77 -12.61
C SER A 165 14.73 12.58 -12.45
N PRO A 166 14.80 13.81 -11.91
CA PRO A 166 13.66 14.72 -11.91
C PRO A 166 13.08 14.97 -13.31
N GLU A 167 13.93 14.98 -14.34
CA GLU A 167 13.51 15.14 -15.73
C GLU A 167 12.76 13.91 -16.25
N GLU A 168 13.25 12.70 -15.96
CA GLU A 168 12.57 11.45 -16.34
C GLU A 168 11.22 11.31 -15.64
N THR A 169 11.16 11.60 -14.34
CA THR A 169 9.91 11.58 -13.58
C THR A 169 8.94 12.69 -14.00
N ALA A 170 9.45 13.85 -14.44
CA ALA A 170 8.64 14.91 -15.02
C ALA A 170 8.08 14.50 -16.39
N ALA A 171 8.84 13.76 -17.21
CA ALA A 171 8.41 13.30 -18.53
C ALA A 171 7.26 12.27 -18.47
N LEU A 172 6.98 11.67 -17.31
CA LEU A 172 5.81 10.83 -17.09
C LEU A 172 4.49 11.64 -17.03
N LYS A 173 4.57 12.95 -16.87
CA LYS A 173 3.41 13.84 -16.73
C LYS A 173 2.91 14.23 -18.11
N SER A 174 1.83 13.60 -18.56
CA SER A 174 1.25 13.80 -19.90
C SER A 174 0.58 15.18 -20.09
N SER A 175 0.19 15.84 -19.00
CA SER A 175 -0.57 17.09 -19.01
C SER A 175 0.17 18.18 -18.22
N PRO A 176 0.76 19.21 -18.87
CA PRO A 176 1.54 20.24 -18.20
C PRO A 176 0.71 21.14 -17.27
N ASP A 177 -0.60 21.26 -17.53
CA ASP A 177 -1.53 22.09 -16.74
C ASP A 177 -2.20 21.35 -15.56
N ALA A 178 -1.97 20.04 -15.44
CA ALA A 178 -2.57 19.22 -14.37
C ALA A 178 -1.72 19.27 -13.09
N THR A 179 -2.37 19.22 -11.93
CA THR A 179 -1.68 19.08 -10.64
C THR A 179 -1.29 17.62 -10.43
N TRP A 180 -0.01 17.30 -10.64
CA TRP A 180 0.51 15.95 -10.46
C TRP A 180 0.95 15.69 -9.03
N GLN A 181 0.37 14.64 -8.44
CA GLN A 181 0.84 14.10 -7.17
C GLN A 181 1.82 12.95 -7.42
N ALA A 182 2.73 12.73 -6.46
CA ALA A 182 3.74 11.67 -6.56
C ALA A 182 3.12 10.27 -6.79
N ALA A 183 1.94 10.01 -6.20
CA ALA A 183 1.21 8.75 -6.40
C ALA A 183 0.86 8.52 -7.88
N HIS A 184 0.39 9.53 -8.61
CA HIS A 184 0.06 9.41 -10.03
C HIS A 184 1.30 9.17 -10.91
N VAL A 185 2.43 9.80 -10.56
CA VAL A 185 3.70 9.52 -11.23
C VAL A 185 4.13 8.07 -10.96
N SER A 186 3.93 7.58 -9.73
CA SER A 186 4.17 6.18 -9.36
C SER A 186 3.25 5.20 -10.10
N ASP A 187 2.00 5.58 -10.36
CA ASP A 187 1.05 4.77 -11.15
C ASP A 187 1.55 4.55 -12.59
N ILE A 188 2.05 5.60 -13.24
CA ILE A 188 2.59 5.48 -14.60
C ILE A 188 3.91 4.70 -14.57
N LEU A 189 4.80 5.00 -13.61
CA LEU A 189 6.11 4.36 -13.52
C LEU A 189 5.97 2.85 -13.25
N ARG A 190 5.12 2.41 -12.32
CA ARG A 190 4.93 0.97 -12.04
C ARG A 190 4.43 0.20 -13.27
N LEU A 191 3.52 0.80 -14.03
CA LEU A 191 3.01 0.22 -15.28
C LEU A 191 4.12 0.11 -16.33
N LYS A 192 4.93 1.16 -16.52
CA LYS A 192 6.07 1.12 -17.46
C LYS A 192 7.10 0.07 -17.07
N LEU A 193 7.45 -0.02 -15.78
CA LEU A 193 8.39 -1.03 -15.28
C LEU A 193 7.91 -2.45 -15.58
N LEU A 194 6.66 -2.76 -15.25
CA LEU A 194 6.06 -4.06 -15.53
C LEU A 194 5.91 -4.33 -17.03
N GLN A 195 5.61 -3.31 -17.83
CA GLN A 195 5.54 -3.45 -19.29
C GLN A 195 6.89 -3.84 -19.87
N GLU A 196 7.98 -3.22 -19.41
CA GLU A 196 9.32 -3.39 -19.96
C GLU A 196 10.07 -4.61 -19.41
N GLN A 197 9.87 -4.91 -18.13
CA GLN A 197 10.66 -5.89 -17.38
C GLN A 197 9.83 -7.10 -16.93
N GLY A 198 8.50 -6.98 -16.87
CA GLY A 198 7.63 -7.94 -16.19
C GLY A 198 7.91 -7.97 -14.69
N GLY A 199 7.38 -9.00 -14.02
CA GLY A 199 7.66 -9.27 -12.61
C GLY A 199 6.52 -8.87 -11.69
N ILE A 200 6.89 -8.42 -10.50
CA ILE A 200 5.98 -8.10 -9.40
C ILE A 200 6.24 -6.66 -8.99
N TYR A 201 5.20 -5.84 -8.91
CA TYR A 201 5.27 -4.51 -8.31
C TYR A 201 4.59 -4.51 -6.94
N MET A 202 5.16 -3.77 -5.99
CA MET A 202 4.61 -3.55 -4.66
C MET A 202 4.79 -2.10 -4.19
N ASP A 203 3.73 -1.51 -3.63
CA ASP A 203 3.83 -0.25 -2.90
C ASP A 203 4.70 -0.40 -1.64
N MET A 204 5.28 0.70 -1.16
CA MET A 204 6.28 0.70 -0.07
C MET A 204 5.70 0.37 1.32
N ASP A 205 4.41 0.14 1.40
CA ASP A 205 3.68 -0.33 2.57
C ASP A 205 2.89 -1.62 2.28
N ALA A 206 3.29 -2.36 1.25
CA ALA A 206 2.86 -3.72 0.99
C ALA A 206 3.89 -4.75 1.48
N PHE A 207 3.40 -5.84 2.07
CA PHE A 207 4.19 -6.89 2.69
C PHE A 207 3.86 -8.24 2.08
N GLY A 208 4.85 -8.91 1.50
CA GLY A 208 4.70 -10.24 0.92
C GLY A 208 5.09 -11.31 1.92
N PHE A 209 4.17 -12.23 2.22
CA PHE A 209 4.38 -13.25 3.25
C PHE A 209 4.95 -14.55 2.70
N ARG A 210 4.65 -14.87 1.43
CA ARG A 210 4.98 -16.15 0.81
C ARG A 210 5.39 -15.99 -0.64
N PRO A 211 6.10 -16.97 -1.24
CA PRO A 211 6.47 -16.92 -2.66
C PRO A 211 5.23 -16.92 -3.57
N PHE A 212 5.25 -16.08 -4.61
CA PHE A 212 4.16 -15.97 -5.59
C PHE A 212 4.24 -17.04 -6.68
N THR A 213 4.89 -18.18 -6.42
CA THR A 213 5.27 -19.19 -7.41
C THR A 213 4.12 -19.68 -8.30
N ASN A 214 2.90 -19.76 -7.76
CA ASN A 214 1.72 -20.14 -8.55
C ASN A 214 1.27 -19.02 -9.51
N LEU A 215 1.30 -17.77 -9.06
CA LEU A 215 0.93 -16.61 -9.87
C LEU A 215 1.91 -16.41 -11.04
N LEU A 216 3.20 -16.67 -10.83
CA LEU A 216 4.23 -16.53 -11.86
C LEU A 216 4.06 -17.48 -13.05
N LYS A 217 3.29 -18.57 -12.86
CA LYS A 217 2.95 -19.56 -13.89
C LYS A 217 1.63 -19.27 -14.61
N SER A 218 0.96 -18.16 -14.28
CA SER A 218 -0.32 -17.80 -14.88
C SER A 218 -0.23 -17.74 -16.40
N SER A 219 -1.32 -18.17 -17.05
CA SER A 219 -1.51 -18.05 -18.50
C SER A 219 -1.96 -16.64 -18.93
N LYS A 220 -2.36 -15.79 -17.97
CA LYS A 220 -2.83 -14.43 -18.20
C LYS A 220 -1.66 -13.45 -18.27
N ASP A 221 -1.91 -12.26 -18.82
CA ASP A 221 -0.90 -11.21 -18.99
C ASP A 221 -0.60 -10.49 -17.68
N ILE A 222 -1.62 -10.33 -16.83
CA ILE A 222 -1.53 -9.63 -15.55
C ILE A 222 -2.42 -10.30 -14.50
N ILE A 223 -1.97 -10.24 -13.25
CA ILE A 223 -2.70 -10.68 -12.07
C ILE A 223 -2.92 -9.48 -11.15
N LEU A 224 -4.17 -9.25 -10.75
CA LEU A 224 -4.61 -8.14 -9.89
C LEU A 224 -5.53 -8.64 -8.78
N GLY A 225 -5.47 -8.00 -7.61
CA GLY A 225 -6.33 -8.33 -6.48
C GLY A 225 -7.52 -7.38 -6.32
N HIS A 226 -8.65 -7.93 -5.88
CA HIS A 226 -9.80 -7.12 -5.49
C HIS A 226 -9.54 -6.34 -4.19
N GLU A 227 -9.83 -5.03 -4.18
CA GLU A 227 -9.51 -4.14 -3.04
C GLU A 227 -10.42 -4.40 -1.79
N GLY A 228 -11.54 -5.09 -1.96
CA GLY A 228 -12.47 -5.38 -0.87
C GLY A 228 -13.57 -6.37 -1.23
N GLY A 229 -14.40 -6.73 -0.25
CA GLY A 229 -15.42 -7.78 -0.37
C GLY A 229 -16.49 -7.54 -1.45
N ASN A 230 -16.71 -6.27 -1.84
CA ASN A 230 -17.60 -5.90 -2.94
C ASN A 230 -17.01 -6.09 -4.33
N ARG A 231 -15.71 -6.40 -4.46
CA ARG A 231 -15.02 -6.52 -5.76
C ARG A 231 -15.18 -5.28 -6.65
N GLY A 232 -15.33 -4.11 -6.01
CA GLY A 232 -15.62 -2.84 -6.68
C GLY A 232 -14.42 -2.24 -7.42
N GLY A 233 -13.21 -2.78 -7.21
CA GLY A 233 -11.98 -2.30 -7.81
C GLY A 233 -10.90 -3.38 -7.85
N LEU A 234 -9.93 -3.19 -8.75
CA LEU A 234 -8.71 -3.98 -8.85
C LEU A 234 -7.53 -3.06 -8.54
N CYS A 235 -6.92 -3.22 -7.37
CA CYS A 235 -5.95 -2.27 -6.85
C CYS A 235 -4.55 -2.50 -7.42
N ASN A 236 -3.85 -1.41 -7.75
CA ASN A 236 -2.51 -1.42 -8.36
C ASN A 236 -1.35 -1.36 -7.34
N ALA A 237 -1.63 -1.48 -6.04
CA ALA A 237 -0.61 -1.48 -4.99
C ALA A 237 0.21 -2.78 -4.95
N ILE A 238 -0.35 -3.88 -5.47
CA ILE A 238 0.36 -5.15 -5.71
C ILE A 238 -0.07 -5.68 -7.08
N MET A 239 0.89 -5.89 -7.96
CA MET A 239 0.64 -6.31 -9.34
C MET A 239 1.64 -7.38 -9.74
N VAL A 240 1.20 -8.41 -10.47
CA VAL A 240 2.10 -9.40 -11.07
C VAL A 240 1.82 -9.42 -12.56
N ALA A 241 2.83 -9.22 -13.40
CA ALA A 241 2.61 -9.05 -14.82
C ALA A 241 3.74 -9.63 -15.66
N ARG A 242 3.37 -10.20 -16.81
CA ARG A 242 4.34 -10.54 -17.83
C ARG A 242 4.83 -9.27 -18.52
N LYS A 243 6.09 -9.31 -18.95
CA LYS A 243 6.63 -8.33 -19.90
C LYS A 243 5.73 -8.25 -21.13
N ASN A 244 5.57 -7.05 -21.68
CA ASN A 244 4.75 -6.76 -22.86
C ASN A 244 3.26 -7.11 -22.71
N SER A 245 2.70 -7.01 -21.49
CA SER A 245 1.27 -7.23 -21.23
C SER A 245 0.38 -6.34 -22.12
N SER A 246 -0.57 -6.95 -22.82
CA SER A 246 -1.54 -6.21 -23.64
C SER A 246 -2.43 -5.33 -22.76
N PHE A 247 -2.79 -5.82 -21.58
CA PHE A 247 -3.61 -5.11 -20.61
C PHE A 247 -2.89 -3.86 -20.08
N ILE A 248 -1.62 -3.98 -19.69
CA ILE A 248 -0.82 -2.83 -19.22
C ILE A 248 -0.64 -1.81 -20.34
N ALA A 249 -0.37 -2.25 -21.58
CA ALA A 249 -0.24 -1.34 -22.71
C ALA A 249 -1.53 -0.56 -22.99
N ARG A 250 -2.72 -1.17 -22.82
CA ARG A 250 -4.01 -0.47 -22.87
C ARG A 250 -4.12 0.53 -21.73
N TRP A 251 -3.83 0.09 -20.50
CA TRP A 251 -3.98 0.91 -19.31
C TRP A 251 -3.08 2.15 -19.33
N LEU A 252 -1.83 2.02 -19.81
CA LEU A 252 -0.92 3.15 -20.00
C LEU A 252 -1.50 4.22 -20.94
N ARG A 253 -2.22 3.83 -22.00
CA ARG A 253 -2.83 4.80 -22.94
C ARG A 253 -3.95 5.62 -22.29
N GLU A 254 -4.61 5.07 -21.27
CA GLU A 254 -5.66 5.81 -20.55
C GLU A 254 -5.09 6.96 -19.70
N TYR A 255 -3.76 7.01 -19.48
CA TYR A 255 -3.10 8.15 -18.83
C TYR A 255 -2.74 9.29 -19.81
N ASP A 256 -2.83 9.06 -21.12
CA ASP A 256 -2.47 10.07 -22.12
C ASP A 256 -3.55 11.16 -22.19
N GLY A 257 -3.21 12.38 -21.74
CA GLY A 257 -4.15 13.51 -21.71
C GLY A 257 -5.22 13.44 -20.62
N ALA A 258 -5.13 12.48 -19.69
CA ALA A 258 -6.05 12.36 -18.57
C ALA A 258 -5.93 13.54 -17.58
N ASP A 259 -7.08 14.02 -17.10
CA ASP A 259 -7.16 15.00 -16.01
C ASP A 259 -7.22 14.28 -14.66
N LEU A 260 -6.05 13.99 -14.09
CA LEU A 260 -5.91 13.31 -12.80
C LEU A 260 -6.24 14.20 -11.59
N SER A 261 -6.61 15.47 -11.81
CA SER A 261 -6.89 16.41 -10.71
C SER A 261 -8.23 16.14 -10.02
N LYS A 262 -9.17 15.44 -10.68
CA LYS A 262 -10.54 15.26 -10.21
C LYS A 262 -10.78 13.92 -9.50
N GLU A 263 -10.03 12.88 -9.83
CA GLU A 263 -10.26 11.52 -9.31
C GLU A 263 -8.95 10.82 -8.92
N TRP A 264 -8.73 10.74 -7.60
CA TRP A 264 -7.49 10.20 -7.02
C TRP A 264 -7.25 8.72 -7.30
N ASN A 265 -8.29 7.89 -7.21
CA ASN A 265 -8.17 6.43 -7.26
C ASN A 265 -8.78 5.79 -8.51
N TYR A 266 -9.40 6.56 -9.41
CA TYR A 266 -10.11 5.99 -10.55
C TYR A 266 -9.16 5.21 -11.46
N HIS A 267 -8.08 5.86 -11.92
CA HIS A 267 -7.13 5.23 -12.83
C HIS A 267 -6.32 4.09 -12.19
N SER A 268 -6.16 4.10 -10.86
CA SER A 268 -5.38 3.10 -10.12
C SER A 268 -6.20 1.92 -9.60
N VAL A 269 -7.54 2.04 -9.50
CA VAL A 269 -8.40 1.02 -8.86
C VAL A 269 -9.69 0.71 -9.63
N VAL A 270 -10.41 1.73 -10.10
CA VAL A 270 -11.73 1.56 -10.73
C VAL A 270 -11.58 1.21 -12.21
N LEU A 271 -10.77 1.97 -12.95
CA LEU A 271 -10.52 1.77 -14.36
C LEU A 271 -10.00 0.35 -14.68
N PRO A 272 -9.04 -0.23 -13.93
CA PRO A 272 -8.62 -1.61 -14.17
C PRO A 272 -9.74 -2.62 -13.99
N LYS A 273 -10.69 -2.36 -13.08
CA LYS A 273 -11.88 -3.19 -12.92
C LYS A 273 -12.83 -3.06 -14.10
N GLU A 274 -13.04 -1.85 -14.62
CA GLU A 274 -13.84 -1.63 -15.83
C GLU A 274 -13.20 -2.29 -17.06
N MET A 275 -11.89 -2.19 -17.20
CA MET A 275 -11.12 -2.83 -18.27
C MET A 275 -11.14 -4.36 -18.16
N GLU A 276 -11.11 -4.93 -16.95
CA GLU A 276 -11.24 -6.38 -16.74
C GLU A 276 -12.58 -6.91 -17.26
N LEU A 277 -13.67 -6.15 -17.11
CA LEU A 277 -14.97 -6.54 -17.67
C LEU A 277 -14.98 -6.51 -19.21
N GLN A 278 -14.16 -5.66 -19.83
CA GLN A 278 -14.04 -5.54 -21.29
C GLN A 278 -13.04 -6.55 -21.88
N HIS A 279 -12.03 -6.92 -21.10
CA HIS A 279 -10.92 -7.80 -21.49
C HIS A 279 -10.66 -8.90 -20.46
N PRO A 280 -11.67 -9.74 -20.13
CA PRO A 280 -11.55 -10.76 -19.07
C PRO A 280 -10.52 -11.85 -19.41
N ASP A 281 -10.16 -11.97 -20.68
CA ASP A 281 -9.18 -12.94 -21.13
C ASP A 281 -7.73 -12.53 -20.81
N GLU A 282 -7.45 -11.26 -20.52
CA GLU A 282 -6.11 -10.73 -20.28
C GLU A 282 -5.73 -10.67 -18.79
N VAL A 283 -6.73 -10.64 -17.90
CA VAL A 283 -6.55 -10.45 -16.45
C VAL A 283 -6.87 -11.72 -15.67
N CYS A 284 -6.03 -12.01 -14.68
CA CYS A 284 -6.28 -12.99 -13.64
C CYS A 284 -6.65 -12.24 -12.35
N THR A 285 -7.89 -12.37 -11.88
CA THR A 285 -8.34 -11.67 -10.67
C THR A 285 -8.21 -12.56 -9.44
N LEU A 286 -7.67 -11.99 -8.36
CA LEU A 286 -7.50 -12.66 -7.07
C LEU A 286 -8.60 -12.24 -6.09
N PRO A 287 -8.98 -13.15 -5.16
CA PRO A 287 -9.96 -12.82 -4.14
C PRO A 287 -9.40 -11.75 -3.19
N PRO A 288 -10.25 -10.97 -2.50
CA PRO A 288 -9.78 -9.85 -1.67
C PRO A 288 -8.72 -10.22 -0.63
N ASN A 289 -8.79 -11.42 -0.03
CA ASN A 289 -7.82 -11.88 0.97
C ASN A 289 -6.44 -12.22 0.43
N ALA A 290 -6.26 -12.39 -0.88
CA ALA A 290 -4.96 -12.72 -1.43
C ALA A 290 -3.94 -11.58 -1.19
N PHE A 291 -4.36 -10.32 -1.42
CA PHE A 291 -3.49 -9.14 -1.36
C PHE A 291 -3.97 -8.02 -0.42
N PHE A 292 -5.28 -7.79 -0.30
CA PHE A 292 -5.81 -6.50 0.19
C PHE A 292 -6.73 -6.61 1.40
N TRP A 293 -7.03 -7.81 1.90
CA TRP A 293 -7.70 -7.98 3.20
C TRP A 293 -6.66 -8.17 4.31
N PRO A 294 -6.79 -7.52 5.48
CA PRO A 294 -7.78 -6.48 5.79
C PRO A 294 -7.56 -5.18 4.99
N THR A 295 -8.65 -4.46 4.74
CA THR A 295 -8.68 -3.28 3.86
C THR A 295 -8.40 -1.97 4.60
N TRP A 296 -8.41 -0.84 3.88
CA TRP A 296 -8.20 0.52 4.40
C TRP A 296 -9.29 1.04 5.36
N THR A 297 -10.37 0.28 5.55
CA THR A 297 -11.48 0.70 6.42
C THR A 297 -11.02 0.83 7.88
N TRP A 298 -11.52 1.80 8.64
CA TRP A 298 -11.09 1.99 10.03
C TRP A 298 -11.25 0.75 10.92
N ASN A 299 -12.31 -0.05 10.75
CA ASN A 299 -12.48 -1.30 11.53
C ASN A 299 -11.37 -2.31 11.23
N HIS A 300 -10.95 -2.41 9.97
CA HIS A 300 -9.86 -3.29 9.54
C HIS A 300 -8.48 -2.77 9.98
N ILE A 301 -8.27 -1.46 9.95
CA ILE A 301 -7.06 -0.83 10.52
C ILE A 301 -6.99 -1.11 12.03
N GLU A 302 -8.10 -0.94 12.76
CA GLU A 302 -8.17 -1.25 14.19
C GLU A 302 -7.93 -2.73 14.46
N PHE A 303 -8.56 -3.63 13.69
CA PHE A 303 -8.30 -5.07 13.76
C PHE A 303 -6.81 -5.41 13.62
N MET A 304 -6.07 -4.74 12.73
CA MET A 304 -4.65 -5.01 12.53
C MET A 304 -3.76 -4.49 13.67
N HIS A 305 -4.13 -3.36 14.27
CA HIS A 305 -3.25 -2.61 15.17
C HIS A 305 -3.71 -2.55 16.63
N GLU A 306 -4.86 -3.13 16.99
CA GLU A 306 -5.29 -3.25 18.37
C GLU A 306 -4.31 -4.10 19.19
N GLN A 307 -4.12 -3.72 20.45
CA GLN A 307 -3.30 -4.48 21.39
C GLN A 307 -4.03 -5.77 21.76
N LEU A 308 -3.37 -6.89 21.52
CA LEU A 308 -3.87 -8.22 21.87
C LEU A 308 -3.56 -8.54 23.33
N SER A 309 -4.42 -9.36 23.94
CA SER A 309 -4.06 -10.08 25.16
C SER A 309 -2.99 -11.13 24.86
N SER A 310 -2.27 -11.60 25.89
CA SER A 310 -1.23 -12.62 25.70
C SER A 310 -1.76 -13.92 25.12
N ASP A 311 -3.01 -14.29 25.40
CA ASP A 311 -3.64 -15.51 24.88
C ASP A 311 -3.97 -15.36 23.39
N GLU A 312 -4.53 -14.22 23.00
CA GLU A 312 -4.80 -13.89 21.59
C GLU A 312 -3.52 -13.76 20.78
N ALA A 313 -2.47 -13.15 21.34
CA ALA A 313 -1.18 -13.03 20.70
C ALA A 313 -0.56 -14.41 20.40
N ARG A 314 -0.60 -15.33 21.37
CA ARG A 314 -0.14 -16.72 21.14
C ARG A 314 -0.98 -17.45 20.10
N LYS A 315 -2.29 -17.25 20.11
CA LYS A 315 -3.19 -17.83 19.10
C LYS A 315 -2.84 -17.32 17.70
N TRP A 316 -2.73 -16.00 17.52
CA TRP A 316 -2.41 -15.40 16.23
C TRP A 316 -1.02 -15.77 15.74
N ALA A 317 -0.02 -15.80 16.62
CA ALA A 317 1.31 -16.28 16.26
C ALA A 317 1.28 -17.73 15.73
N ALA A 318 0.53 -18.62 16.39
CA ALA A 318 0.38 -20.00 15.94
C ALA A 318 -0.42 -20.14 14.64
N GLU A 319 -1.44 -19.30 14.41
CA GLU A 319 -2.18 -19.27 13.15
C GLU A 319 -1.32 -18.73 12.00
N ILE A 320 -0.55 -17.68 12.24
CA ILE A 320 0.39 -17.10 11.27
C ILE A 320 1.45 -18.12 10.87
N ASP A 321 2.07 -18.79 11.83
CA ASP A 321 3.04 -19.86 11.57
C ASP A 321 2.42 -21.00 10.73
N ARG A 322 1.23 -21.47 11.12
CA ARG A 322 0.50 -22.52 10.39
C ARG A 322 0.21 -22.13 8.93
N ASN A 323 -0.10 -20.88 8.69
CA ASN A 323 -0.43 -20.36 7.35
C ASN A 323 0.81 -19.96 6.54
N GLY A 324 2.02 -20.16 7.09
CA GLY A 324 3.27 -19.85 6.42
C GLY A 324 3.60 -18.35 6.41
N GLY A 325 3.27 -17.64 7.50
CA GLY A 325 3.61 -16.22 7.70
C GLY A 325 2.46 -15.25 7.43
N SER A 326 1.25 -15.72 7.10
CA SER A 326 0.08 -14.88 6.78
C SER A 326 -1.07 -15.10 7.76
N LEU A 327 -2.05 -14.18 7.83
CA LEU A 327 -3.20 -14.37 8.73
C LEU A 327 -4.10 -15.54 8.29
N TYR A 328 -4.15 -15.83 6.99
CA TYR A 328 -4.98 -16.89 6.40
C TYR A 328 -4.22 -17.69 5.35
N GLU A 329 -4.68 -18.92 5.14
CA GLU A 329 -4.10 -19.88 4.20
C GLU A 329 -3.96 -19.35 2.76
N ASP A 330 -4.91 -18.54 2.29
CA ASP A 330 -4.93 -18.01 0.92
C ASP A 330 -4.31 -16.61 0.79
N GLN A 331 -3.83 -16.04 1.89
CA GLN A 331 -3.25 -14.70 1.89
C GLN A 331 -1.77 -14.74 1.48
N LEU A 332 -1.43 -14.02 0.42
CA LEU A 332 -0.06 -13.94 -0.10
C LEU A 332 0.63 -12.65 0.34
N ALA A 333 -0.14 -11.57 0.51
CA ALA A 333 0.36 -10.28 0.91
C ALA A 333 -0.67 -9.47 1.72
N TYR A 334 -0.21 -8.35 2.26
CA TYR A 334 -1.02 -7.36 2.94
C TYR A 334 -0.53 -5.96 2.57
N HIS A 335 -1.46 -5.06 2.29
CA HIS A 335 -1.20 -3.64 2.11
C HIS A 335 -1.57 -2.90 3.41
N ALA A 336 -0.65 -2.14 4.01
CA ALA A 336 -0.85 -1.52 5.32
C ALA A 336 -1.62 -0.19 5.29
N TRP A 337 -1.95 0.31 4.10
CA TRP A 337 -2.79 1.49 3.90
C TRP A 337 -2.26 2.69 4.70
N SER A 338 -1.00 3.07 4.47
CA SER A 338 -0.33 4.12 5.25
C SER A 338 -1.11 5.44 5.27
N GLN A 339 -1.80 5.79 4.19
CA GLN A 339 -2.69 6.95 4.13
C GLN A 339 -3.76 6.97 5.25
N MET A 340 -4.14 5.80 5.77
CA MET A 340 -5.08 5.63 6.89
C MET A 340 -4.37 5.34 8.22
N ALA A 341 -3.37 4.46 8.21
CA ALA A 341 -2.76 3.92 9.44
C ALA A 341 -1.58 4.75 9.98
N TRP A 342 -1.01 5.67 9.18
CA TRP A 342 0.26 6.34 9.48
C TRP A 342 0.30 7.06 10.82
N GLU A 343 -0.53 8.08 11.02
CA GLU A 343 -0.45 8.94 12.21
C GLU A 343 -0.75 8.17 13.52
N ARG A 344 -1.63 7.17 13.45
CA ARG A 344 -2.06 6.42 14.64
C ARG A 344 -1.10 5.30 14.99
N HIS A 345 -0.62 4.57 13.99
CA HIS A 345 0.06 3.30 14.18
C HIS A 345 1.45 3.27 13.52
N LEU A 346 1.56 3.46 12.20
CA LEU A 346 2.79 3.13 11.48
C LEU A 346 3.96 4.10 11.73
N SER A 347 3.68 5.39 11.90
CA SER A 347 4.70 6.43 12.18
C SER A 347 5.46 6.24 13.50
N LYS A 348 4.98 5.35 14.37
CA LYS A 348 5.58 5.05 15.68
C LYS A 348 6.33 3.73 15.69
N LEU A 349 6.43 3.06 14.55
CA LEU A 349 7.10 1.77 14.47
C LEU A 349 8.61 1.94 14.69
N THR A 350 9.14 1.07 15.54
CA THR A 350 10.56 0.86 15.74
C THR A 350 10.79 -0.65 15.85
N PRO A 351 12.04 -1.13 15.70
CA PRO A 351 12.35 -2.54 15.95
C PRO A 351 11.88 -3.01 17.34
N GLU A 352 12.04 -2.18 18.37
CA GLU A 352 11.56 -2.47 19.73
C GLU A 352 10.03 -2.59 19.80
N VAL A 353 9.30 -1.64 19.20
CA VAL A 353 7.82 -1.67 19.20
C VAL A 353 7.29 -2.92 18.50
N VAL A 354 7.87 -3.29 17.36
CA VAL A 354 7.47 -4.51 16.63
C VAL A 354 7.70 -5.75 17.49
N ARG A 355 8.84 -5.85 18.20
CA ARG A 355 9.13 -7.01 19.06
C ARG A 355 8.28 -7.07 20.32
N THR A 356 7.97 -5.94 20.94
CA THR A 356 7.40 -5.91 22.30
C THR A 356 5.90 -5.71 22.35
N ARG A 357 5.29 -5.08 21.33
CA ARG A 357 3.84 -4.87 21.28
C ARG A 357 3.18 -5.93 20.43
N ASP A 358 2.32 -6.73 21.05
CA ASP A 358 1.54 -7.76 20.38
C ASP A 358 0.30 -7.15 19.72
N THR A 359 0.42 -6.84 18.44
CA THR A 359 -0.70 -6.55 17.52
C THR A 359 -0.63 -7.54 16.37
N ARG A 360 -1.73 -7.75 15.63
CA ARG A 360 -1.70 -8.66 14.46
C ARG A 360 -0.66 -8.20 13.43
N PHE A 361 -0.60 -6.90 13.16
CA PHE A 361 0.41 -6.32 12.27
C PHE A 361 1.84 -6.59 12.77
N ASN A 362 2.13 -6.30 14.04
CA ASN A 362 3.48 -6.47 14.58
C ASN A 362 3.90 -7.94 14.55
N ILE A 363 2.99 -8.87 14.88
CA ILE A 363 3.29 -10.31 14.83
C ILE A 363 3.63 -10.73 13.39
N LEU A 364 2.88 -10.27 12.38
CA LEU A 364 3.14 -10.58 10.97
C LEU A 364 4.53 -10.11 10.50
N VAL A 365 4.96 -8.91 10.90
CA VAL A 365 6.20 -8.32 10.38
C VAL A 365 7.45 -8.65 11.21
N ARG A 366 7.30 -9.37 12.33
CA ARG A 366 8.43 -9.78 13.19
C ARG A 366 9.44 -10.64 12.45
N ASP A 367 8.99 -11.52 11.56
CA ASP A 367 9.86 -12.42 10.80
C ASP A 367 10.73 -11.69 9.77
N PHE A 368 10.41 -10.42 9.48
CA PHE A 368 11.18 -9.58 8.56
C PHE A 368 12.29 -8.79 9.25
N LEU A 369 12.29 -8.73 10.59
CA LEU A 369 13.33 -8.10 11.38
C LEU A 369 14.63 -8.89 11.33
N GLN A 370 15.75 -8.18 11.20
CA GLN A 370 17.06 -8.76 11.48
C GLN A 370 17.33 -8.74 13.00
N ASP A 371 18.13 -9.70 13.45
CA ASP A 371 18.45 -9.91 14.87
C ASP A 371 19.31 -8.79 15.49
N ASP A 372 20.02 -8.04 14.67
CA ASP A 372 20.98 -6.98 15.05
C ASP A 372 20.34 -5.59 15.20
N LEU A 373 19.11 -5.38 14.71
CA LEU A 373 18.42 -4.10 14.81
C LEU A 373 17.91 -3.85 16.25
N GLY A 374 18.42 -2.83 16.96
CA GLY A 374 17.84 -2.41 18.26
C GLY A 374 18.08 -3.39 19.42
N ARG A 375 19.33 -3.86 19.57
CA ARG A 375 19.86 -4.40 20.82
C ARG A 375 20.57 -3.33 21.62
#